data_AF-A0A938JJA6-F1
#
_entry.id   AF-A0A938JJA6-F1
#
_cell.length_a   1.000
_cell.length_b   1.000
_cell.length_c   1.000
_cell.angle_alpha   90.00
_cell.angle_beta   90.00
_cell.angle_gamma   90.00
#
_symmetry.space_group_name_H-M   'P 1'
#
loop_
_entity.id
_entity.type
_entity.pdbx_description
1 polymer ?
#
loop_
_entity_poly.entity_id
_entity_poly.type
_entity_poly.pdbx_seq_one_letter_code
_entity_poly.pdbx_strand_id
1 'polypeptide(L)'
;LFRDIEMPLIGVLVSMENLGVAIDVARLEEIQRQMQAEISELTEKIHDLAGGPFTIDSPKQLAEVLFERLGLPAGRKGKTGYSTDRRVLRSLEDKHPIVPLVVRYRELVKLEGTYLAPLPGLVDPADGRIHTTFNQTVAETGRLSSTNPNLQNIPVRTEAGREIRDAFVAGEGFTLMSCDYSQVELRILAHCSGEPALRDAFAEGRDVHAATASEVFGVPLDDMDREVRDRAKAVNFGIIYGISDFGLAEQLGIPRADAREYIETYLARYPRVEAFVASTIAQATEDGYVTTLLGRRRAIPELTARTQQQRQLGERLAVNTLIQGSAADIIKIAMISAYAAIAESGTGARMVLQIHDELLVECPPDVVDPVRAIVVDAMTDAYDLDPPLAVEVGVGPTWLKAKA
;
A
#
# COMPACT_ATOMS: atom_id res chain seq x y z
N LEU A 1 -23.94 -5.92 -8.40
CA LEU A 1 -23.07 -5.58 -7.25
C LEU A 1 -23.36 -6.45 -6.01
N PHE A 2 -24.47 -6.24 -5.28
CA PHE A 2 -24.74 -7.05 -4.07
C PHE A 2 -24.86 -8.55 -4.37
N ARG A 3 -25.71 -8.92 -5.34
CA ARG A 3 -25.98 -10.33 -5.69
C ARG A 3 -24.84 -11.02 -6.44
N ASP A 4 -24.11 -10.26 -7.25
CA ASP A 4 -23.18 -10.83 -8.24
C ASP A 4 -21.71 -10.71 -7.82
N ILE A 5 -21.40 -9.83 -6.86
CA ILE A 5 -20.04 -9.59 -6.37
C ILE A 5 -19.97 -9.81 -4.87
N GLU A 6 -20.72 -9.04 -4.08
CA GLU A 6 -20.52 -9.06 -2.62
C GLU A 6 -20.97 -10.38 -1.99
N MET A 7 -22.13 -10.92 -2.39
CA MET A 7 -22.64 -12.18 -1.84
C MET A 7 -21.81 -13.40 -2.27
N PRO A 8 -21.43 -13.59 -3.55
CA PRO A 8 -20.58 -14.71 -3.95
C PRO A 8 -19.18 -14.66 -3.32
N LEU A 9 -18.64 -13.45 -3.11
CA LEU A 9 -17.34 -13.27 -2.48
C LEU A 9 -17.28 -13.86 -1.06
N ILE A 10 -18.39 -13.86 -0.31
CA ILE A 10 -18.44 -14.42 1.05
C ILE A 10 -17.93 -15.87 1.07
N GLY A 11 -18.30 -16.69 0.09
CA GLY A 11 -17.84 -18.08 0.01
C GLY A 11 -16.33 -18.19 -0.19
N VAL A 12 -15.76 -17.29 -1.00
CA VAL A 12 -14.32 -17.20 -1.23
C VAL A 12 -13.60 -16.79 0.07
N LEU A 13 -14.08 -15.75 0.75
CA LEU A 13 -13.49 -15.27 2.00
C LEU A 13 -13.53 -16.35 3.08
N VAL A 14 -14.68 -16.98 3.30
CA VAL A 14 -14.81 -18.07 4.29
C VAL A 14 -13.85 -19.22 3.97
N SER A 15 -13.64 -19.55 2.70
CA SER A 15 -12.65 -20.56 2.32
C SER A 15 -11.23 -20.13 2.67
N MET A 16 -10.84 -18.89 2.37
CA MET A 16 -9.52 -18.35 2.70
C MET A 16 -9.28 -18.28 4.21
N GLU A 17 -10.28 -17.82 4.98
CA GLU A 17 -10.22 -17.74 6.44
C GLU A 17 -10.06 -19.13 7.06
N ASN A 18 -10.81 -20.13 6.60
CA ASN A 18 -10.69 -21.51 7.09
C ASN A 18 -9.38 -22.17 6.69
N LEU A 19 -8.79 -21.81 5.55
CA LEU A 19 -7.50 -22.32 5.12
C LEU A 19 -6.35 -21.71 5.91
N GLY A 20 -6.40 -20.41 6.20
CA GLY A 20 -5.32 -19.68 6.85
C GLY A 20 -4.03 -19.62 6.04
N VAL A 21 -2.99 -19.02 6.61
CA VAL A 21 -1.65 -18.90 6.03
C VAL A 21 -0.62 -19.50 6.98
N ALA A 22 0.31 -20.29 6.45
CA ALA A 22 1.40 -20.86 7.24
C ALA A 22 2.50 -19.82 7.53
N ILE A 23 3.08 -19.92 8.72
CA ILE A 23 4.24 -19.10 9.12
C ILE A 23 5.35 -19.98 9.72
N ASP A 24 6.59 -19.55 9.54
CA ASP A 24 7.75 -20.12 10.21
C ASP A 24 7.96 -19.42 11.56
N VAL A 25 7.41 -20.05 12.61
CA VAL A 25 7.51 -19.54 13.99
C VAL A 25 8.96 -19.45 14.46
N ALA A 26 9.80 -20.42 14.14
CA ALA A 26 11.19 -20.43 14.56
C ALA A 26 11.98 -19.26 13.93
N ARG A 27 11.68 -18.96 12.65
CA ARG A 27 12.23 -17.80 11.96
C ARG A 27 11.76 -16.49 12.58
N LEU A 28 10.48 -16.36 12.92
CA LEU A 28 9.96 -15.16 13.60
C LEU A 28 10.63 -14.93 14.96
N GLU A 29 10.83 -15.98 15.76
CA GLU A 29 11.53 -15.89 17.05
C GLU A 29 13.00 -15.49 16.89
N GLU A 30 13.67 -15.97 15.83
CA GLU A 30 15.03 -15.56 15.50
C GLU A 30 15.11 -14.07 15.17
N ILE A 31 14.22 -13.60 14.28
CA ILE A 31 14.12 -12.19 13.90
C ILE A 31 13.83 -11.33 15.14
N GLN A 32 12.93 -11.80 16.03
CA GLN A 32 12.62 -11.11 17.27
C GLN A 32 13.85 -10.94 18.16
N ARG A 33 14.66 -11.98 18.36
CA ARG A 33 15.89 -11.89 19.16
C ARG A 33 16.89 -10.92 18.56
N GLN A 34 17.07 -10.93 17.24
CA GLN A 34 17.98 -10.00 16.55
C GLN A 34 17.50 -8.56 16.69
N MET A 35 16.20 -8.33 16.50
CA MET A 35 15.59 -7.01 16.62
C MET A 35 15.67 -6.46 18.05
N GLN A 36 15.46 -7.30 19.07
CA GLN A 36 15.62 -6.91 20.49
C GLN A 36 17.05 -6.50 20.84
N ALA A 37 18.05 -7.20 20.28
CA ALA A 37 19.44 -6.82 20.43
C ALA A 37 19.72 -5.44 19.80
N GLU A 38 19.25 -5.21 18.57
CA GLU A 38 19.41 -3.91 17.89
C GLU A 38 18.68 -2.78 18.64
N ILE A 39 17.46 -3.01 19.11
CA ILE A 39 16.70 -2.05 19.94
C ILE A 39 17.48 -1.67 21.20
N SER A 40 18.12 -2.64 21.86
CA SER A 40 18.91 -2.41 23.07
C SER A 40 20.13 -1.54 22.77
N GLU A 41 20.89 -1.86 21.71
CA GLU A 41 22.04 -1.06 21.28
C GLU A 41 21.64 0.36 20.86
N LEU A 42 20.52 0.52 20.14
CA LEU A 42 20.01 1.83 19.76
C LEU A 42 19.61 2.64 20.99
N THR A 43 19.00 2.00 21.99
CA THR A 43 18.60 2.65 23.25
C THR A 43 19.80 3.26 23.94
N GLU A 44 20.89 2.50 24.09
CA GLU A 44 22.14 2.98 24.70
C GLU A 44 22.71 4.17 23.92
N LYS A 45 22.87 4.04 22.60
CA LYS A 45 23.38 5.12 21.73
C LYS A 45 22.51 6.39 21.79
N ILE A 46 21.19 6.22 21.83
CA ILE A 46 20.24 7.35 21.93
C ILE A 46 20.37 8.04 23.29
N HIS A 47 20.49 7.28 24.39
CA HIS A 47 20.67 7.84 25.74
C HIS A 47 22.01 8.59 25.87
N ASP A 48 23.08 8.05 25.29
CA ASP A 48 24.39 8.71 25.26
C ASP A 48 24.33 10.05 24.52
N LEU A 49 23.75 10.07 23.31
CA LEU A 49 23.58 11.28 22.52
C LEU A 49 22.59 12.27 23.15
N ALA A 50 21.63 11.80 23.94
CA ALA A 50 20.68 12.63 24.66
C ALA A 50 21.25 13.21 25.97
N GLY A 51 22.47 12.84 26.37
CA GLY A 51 23.07 13.26 27.64
C GLY A 51 22.36 12.70 28.87
N GLY A 52 21.75 11.51 28.76
CA GLY A 52 21.12 10.81 29.87
C GLY A 52 19.85 10.04 29.48
N PRO A 53 19.38 9.14 30.36
CA PRO A 53 18.25 8.25 30.08
C PRO A 53 16.92 9.01 30.01
N PHE A 54 16.04 8.53 29.12
CA PHE A 54 14.64 8.96 29.00
C PHE A 54 13.82 7.89 28.29
N THR A 55 12.50 8.00 28.34
CA THR A 55 11.58 7.10 27.62
C THR A 55 11.46 7.53 26.16
N ILE A 56 12.15 6.82 25.25
CA ILE A 56 12.22 7.13 23.81
C ILE A 56 10.82 7.09 23.16
N ASP A 57 9.97 6.14 23.59
CA ASP A 57 8.60 6.00 23.10
C ASP A 57 7.64 7.09 23.58
N SER A 58 8.02 7.88 24.60
CA SER A 58 7.21 9.00 25.06
C SER A 58 7.40 10.20 24.14
N PRO A 59 6.38 10.61 23.35
CA PRO A 59 6.53 11.73 22.42
C PRO A 59 6.89 13.03 23.15
N LYS A 60 6.43 13.17 24.40
CA LYS A 60 6.71 14.32 25.27
C LYS A 60 8.18 14.36 25.69
N GLN A 61 8.72 13.25 26.22
CA GLN A 61 10.12 13.22 26.66
C GLN A 61 11.08 13.33 25.47
N LEU A 62 10.76 12.64 24.36
CA LEU A 62 11.56 12.78 23.15
C LEU A 62 11.56 14.23 22.63
N ALA A 63 10.40 14.90 22.61
CA ALA A 63 10.32 16.31 22.22
C ALA A 63 11.18 17.22 23.12
N GLU A 64 11.14 17.01 24.44
CA GLU A 64 11.97 17.75 25.39
C GLU A 64 13.46 17.55 25.11
N VAL A 65 13.89 16.30 24.89
CA VAL A 65 15.29 15.98 24.54
C VAL A 65 15.69 16.66 23.23
N LEU A 66 14.92 16.49 22.16
CA LEU A 66 15.27 17.00 20.83
C LEU A 66 15.28 18.53 20.78
N PHE A 67 14.26 19.18 21.33
CA PHE A 67 14.05 20.61 21.10
C PHE A 67 14.54 21.50 22.24
N GLU A 68 14.56 21.00 23.48
CA GLU A 68 14.97 21.79 24.63
C GLU A 68 16.40 21.47 25.05
N ARG A 69 16.74 20.18 25.19
CA ARG A 69 18.09 19.76 25.63
C ARG A 69 19.14 19.86 24.51
N LEU A 70 18.83 19.33 23.34
CA LEU A 70 19.72 19.35 22.17
C LEU A 70 19.55 20.61 21.31
N GLY A 71 18.52 21.42 21.58
CA GLY A 71 18.30 22.70 20.91
C GLY A 71 18.01 22.58 19.40
N LEU A 72 17.47 21.45 18.94
CA LEU A 72 17.16 21.28 17.52
C LEU A 72 16.03 22.20 17.07
N PRO A 73 15.97 22.58 15.78
CA PRO A 73 14.89 23.41 15.26
C PRO A 73 13.52 22.79 15.54
N ALA A 74 12.66 23.54 16.24
CA ALA A 74 11.33 23.09 16.59
C ALA A 74 10.27 23.69 15.65
N GLY A 75 9.30 22.87 15.26
CA GLY A 75 8.08 23.35 14.60
C GLY A 75 7.13 24.07 15.55
N ARG A 76 5.97 24.49 15.03
CA ARG A 76 4.93 25.12 15.84
C ARG A 76 4.45 24.17 16.95
N LYS A 77 4.49 24.63 18.20
CA LYS A 77 3.97 23.88 19.36
C LYS A 77 2.45 23.74 19.26
N GLY A 78 1.97 22.50 19.22
CA GLY A 78 0.55 22.16 19.22
C GLY A 78 -0.03 22.10 20.64
N LYS A 79 -1.30 21.68 20.75
CA LYS A 79 -1.99 21.53 22.05
C LYS A 79 -1.29 20.54 23.00
N THR A 80 -0.61 19.53 22.46
CA THR A 80 0.04 18.44 23.21
C THR A 80 1.57 18.58 23.29
N GLY A 81 2.15 19.68 22.78
CA GLY A 81 3.59 19.91 22.73
C GLY A 81 4.15 19.95 21.31
N TYR A 82 5.46 19.74 21.18
CA TYR A 82 6.11 19.63 19.87
C TYR A 82 5.83 18.25 19.25
N SER A 83 5.56 18.21 17.94
CA SER A 83 5.42 16.94 17.23
C SER A 83 6.80 16.29 17.08
N THR A 84 6.84 14.96 17.24
CA THR A 84 7.99 14.13 16.88
C THR A 84 7.57 13.10 15.84
N ASP A 85 6.55 13.38 15.03
CA ASP A 85 6.13 12.48 13.97
C ASP A 85 7.23 12.25 12.92
N ARG A 86 6.99 11.29 12.02
CA ARG A 86 7.96 10.93 10.97
C ARG A 86 8.32 12.12 10.08
N ARG A 87 7.38 13.05 9.84
CA ARG A 87 7.60 14.25 9.03
C ARG A 87 8.59 15.19 9.72
N VAL A 88 8.37 15.48 11.01
CA VAL A 88 9.27 16.33 11.78
C VAL A 88 10.65 15.71 11.90
N LEU A 89 10.74 14.41 12.23
CA LEU A 89 12.02 13.73 12.32
C LEU A 89 12.80 13.74 11.00
N ARG A 90 12.13 13.52 9.85
CA ARG A 90 12.78 13.59 8.53
C ARG A 90 13.38 14.97 8.25
N SER A 91 12.71 16.05 8.65
CA SER A 91 13.26 17.41 8.48
C SER A 91 14.49 17.71 9.35
N LEU A 92 14.78 16.84 10.32
CA LEU A 92 15.87 16.98 11.29
C LEU A 92 16.98 15.95 11.09
N GLU A 93 16.87 15.08 10.08
CA GLU A 93 17.75 13.94 9.86
C GLU A 93 19.23 14.37 9.77
N ASP A 94 19.51 15.44 9.03
CA ASP A 94 20.86 16.02 8.88
C ASP A 94 21.27 16.96 10.02
N LYS A 95 20.40 17.19 11.01
CA LYS A 95 20.66 18.16 12.09
C LYS A 95 21.32 17.54 13.30
N HIS A 96 21.13 16.24 13.55
CA HIS A 96 21.75 15.56 14.68
C HIS A 96 21.76 14.03 14.50
N PRO A 97 22.86 13.33 14.87
CA PRO A 97 22.97 11.87 14.72
C PRO A 97 21.93 11.08 15.52
N ILE A 98 21.32 11.67 16.55
CA ILE A 98 20.26 11.03 17.35
C ILE A 98 19.00 10.76 16.51
N VAL A 99 18.72 11.59 15.51
CA VAL A 99 17.47 11.57 14.74
C VAL A 99 17.32 10.27 13.93
N PRO A 100 18.29 9.87 13.08
CA PRO A 100 18.20 8.61 12.35
C PRO A 100 18.12 7.39 13.29
N LEU A 101 18.82 7.42 14.44
CA LEU A 101 18.75 6.35 15.44
C LEU A 101 17.35 6.23 16.06
N VAL A 102 16.71 7.35 16.40
CA VAL A 102 15.33 7.37 16.92
C VAL A 102 14.32 6.88 15.86
N VAL A 103 14.52 7.26 14.59
CA VAL A 103 13.68 6.78 13.48
C VAL A 103 13.79 5.26 13.36
N ARG A 104 15.02 4.73 13.37
CA ARG A 104 15.27 3.28 13.34
C ARG A 104 14.70 2.56 14.56
N TYR A 105 14.93 3.08 15.77
CA TYR A 105 14.39 2.52 17.01
C TYR A 105 12.85 2.39 16.94
N ARG A 106 12.16 3.45 16.53
CA ARG A 106 10.68 3.45 16.43
C ARG A 106 10.17 2.51 15.35
N GLU A 107 10.92 2.34 14.27
CA GLU A 107 10.60 1.34 13.25
C GLU A 107 10.63 -0.06 13.88
N LEU A 108 11.74 -0.43 14.53
CA LEU A 108 11.92 -1.75 15.12
C LEU A 108 10.91 -2.04 16.23
N VAL A 109 10.72 -1.12 17.17
CA VAL A 109 9.73 -1.29 18.26
C VAL A 109 8.32 -1.49 17.70
N LYS A 110 7.97 -0.76 16.63
CA LYS A 110 6.68 -0.94 15.96
C LYS A 110 6.59 -2.33 15.30
N LEU A 111 7.63 -2.75 14.58
CA LEU A 111 7.67 -4.06 13.92
C LEU A 111 7.56 -5.21 14.94
N GLU A 112 8.31 -5.11 16.03
CA GLU A 112 8.29 -6.07 17.13
C GLU A 112 6.90 -6.16 17.77
N GLY A 113 6.36 -5.04 18.24
CA GLY A 113 5.09 -5.02 18.96
C GLY A 113 3.87 -5.32 18.10
N THR A 114 3.92 -5.02 16.80
CA THR A 114 2.78 -5.23 15.88
C THR A 114 2.79 -6.62 15.25
N TYR A 115 3.96 -7.21 14.97
CA TYR A 115 4.05 -8.45 14.20
C TYR A 115 4.78 -9.56 14.96
N LEU A 116 6.02 -9.33 15.41
CA LEU A 116 6.85 -10.41 15.95
C LEU A 116 6.33 -10.98 17.27
N ALA A 117 5.92 -10.11 18.20
CA ALA A 117 5.37 -10.55 19.48
C ALA A 117 4.01 -11.27 19.36
N PRO A 118 3.03 -10.78 18.57
CA PRO A 118 1.71 -11.42 18.51
C PRO A 118 1.61 -12.61 17.55
N LEU A 119 2.27 -12.60 16.37
CA LEU A 119 2.00 -13.59 15.32
C LEU A 119 2.22 -15.05 15.76
N PRO A 120 3.31 -15.42 16.47
CA PRO A 120 3.49 -16.78 16.97
C PRO A 120 2.34 -17.26 17.87
N GLY A 121 1.78 -16.37 18.68
CA GLY A 121 0.65 -16.68 19.58
C GLY A 121 -0.71 -16.76 18.89
N LEU A 122 -0.79 -16.40 17.60
CA LEU A 122 -2.01 -16.46 16.78
C LEU A 122 -2.06 -17.69 15.87
N VAL A 123 -1.04 -18.54 15.91
CA VAL A 123 -1.04 -19.82 15.19
C VAL A 123 -2.03 -20.77 15.84
N ASP A 124 -2.96 -21.29 15.06
CA ASP A 124 -3.89 -22.31 15.53
C ASP A 124 -3.12 -23.63 15.73
N PRO A 125 -3.12 -24.23 16.93
CA PRO A 125 -2.42 -25.49 17.18
C PRO A 125 -3.03 -26.69 16.44
N ALA A 126 -4.25 -26.58 15.88
CA ALA A 126 -4.91 -27.65 15.16
C ALA A 126 -4.29 -27.90 13.78
N ASP A 127 -3.82 -26.86 13.10
CA ASP A 127 -3.28 -26.96 11.73
C ASP A 127 -1.96 -26.21 11.52
N GLY A 128 -1.49 -25.46 12.51
CA GLY A 128 -0.23 -24.71 12.44
C GLY A 128 -0.31 -23.45 11.57
N ARG A 129 -1.51 -22.89 11.36
CA ARG A 129 -1.73 -21.73 10.47
C ARG A 129 -2.33 -20.55 11.20
N ILE A 130 -2.23 -19.37 10.59
CA ILE A 130 -2.85 -18.14 11.06
C ILE A 130 -4.12 -17.88 10.25
N HIS A 131 -5.22 -17.62 10.95
CA HIS A 131 -6.54 -17.38 10.36
C HIS A 131 -6.95 -15.93 10.60
N THR A 132 -6.79 -15.08 9.57
CA THR A 132 -7.35 -13.72 9.60
C THR A 132 -8.86 -13.75 9.44
N THR A 133 -9.55 -12.67 9.82
CA THR A 133 -10.91 -12.35 9.37
C THR A 133 -10.87 -11.21 8.35
N PHE A 134 -11.52 -11.37 7.21
CA PHE A 134 -11.72 -10.34 6.19
C PHE A 134 -13.02 -9.57 6.44
N ASN A 135 -12.92 -8.28 6.68
CA ASN A 135 -14.08 -7.41 6.81
C ASN A 135 -14.41 -6.75 5.47
N GLN A 136 -15.56 -7.11 4.91
CA GLN A 136 -16.05 -6.62 3.62
C GLN A 136 -16.73 -5.24 3.69
N THR A 137 -17.12 -4.78 4.88
CA THR A 137 -18.00 -3.62 5.10
C THR A 137 -17.33 -2.45 5.85
N VAL A 138 -16.01 -2.47 6.02
CA VAL A 138 -15.29 -1.47 6.82
C VAL A 138 -14.76 -0.31 5.99
N ALA A 139 -14.13 -0.56 4.84
CA ALA A 139 -13.52 0.50 4.05
C ALA A 139 -14.57 1.22 3.19
N GLU A 140 -14.61 2.56 3.27
CA GLU A 140 -15.50 3.42 2.46
C GLU A 140 -15.32 3.25 0.95
N THR A 141 -14.14 2.80 0.50
CA THR A 141 -13.86 2.53 -0.92
C THR A 141 -14.26 1.11 -1.35
N GLY A 142 -14.78 0.27 -0.46
CA GLY A 142 -15.14 -1.12 -0.77
C GLY A 142 -13.99 -2.12 -0.78
N ARG A 143 -12.77 -1.71 -0.42
CA ARG A 143 -11.64 -2.64 -0.19
C ARG A 143 -11.97 -3.58 0.97
N LEU A 144 -11.45 -4.80 0.91
CA LEU A 144 -11.38 -5.67 2.09
C LEU A 144 -10.42 -5.06 3.11
N SER A 145 -10.68 -5.31 4.39
CA SER A 145 -9.69 -5.14 5.46
C SER A 145 -9.49 -6.47 6.18
N SER A 146 -8.36 -6.65 6.86
CA SER A 146 -8.05 -7.88 7.60
C SER A 146 -7.79 -7.57 9.08
N THR A 147 -8.28 -8.45 9.96
CA THR A 147 -8.14 -8.34 11.41
C THR A 147 -7.87 -9.69 12.05
N ASN A 148 -7.18 -9.69 13.18
CA ASN A 148 -6.85 -10.86 14.00
C ASN A 148 -6.15 -12.01 13.25
N PRO A 149 -4.94 -11.79 12.70
CA PRO A 149 -4.19 -10.53 12.60
C PRO A 149 -4.47 -9.77 11.30
N ASN A 150 -4.01 -8.51 11.21
CA ASN A 150 -4.07 -7.76 9.96
C ASN A 150 -2.94 -8.20 9.01
N LEU A 151 -3.25 -9.08 8.06
CA LEU A 151 -2.32 -9.61 7.07
C LEU A 151 -2.20 -8.74 5.81
N GLN A 152 -3.03 -7.70 5.65
CA GLN A 152 -2.90 -6.78 4.51
C GLN A 152 -1.79 -5.75 4.69
N ASN A 153 -1.32 -5.53 5.92
CA ASN A 153 -0.31 -4.55 6.25
C ASN A 153 1.04 -5.17 6.62
N ILE A 154 1.33 -6.41 6.19
CA ILE A 154 2.65 -7.01 6.44
C ILE A 154 3.73 -6.17 5.71
N PRO A 155 4.74 -5.68 6.43
CA PRO A 155 5.72 -4.74 5.89
C PRO A 155 6.61 -5.41 4.83
N VAL A 156 7.02 -4.64 3.82
CA VAL A 156 7.92 -5.13 2.74
C VAL A 156 8.92 -4.08 2.26
N ARG A 157 8.81 -2.83 2.73
CA ARG A 157 9.63 -1.71 2.23
C ARG A 157 11.03 -1.66 2.85
N THR A 158 11.17 -2.10 4.08
CA THR A 158 12.45 -2.08 4.81
C THR A 158 13.02 -3.49 4.92
N GLU A 159 14.31 -3.61 5.19
CA GLU A 159 14.96 -4.91 5.38
C GLU A 159 14.31 -5.72 6.50
N ALA A 160 14.18 -5.12 7.70
CA ALA A 160 13.49 -5.73 8.83
C ALA A 160 12.03 -6.12 8.49
N GLY A 161 11.33 -5.30 7.71
CA GLY A 161 9.99 -5.65 7.24
C GLY A 161 9.97 -6.85 6.30
N ARG A 162 10.93 -6.91 5.35
CA ARG A 162 11.08 -8.02 4.41
C ARG A 162 11.33 -9.33 5.14
N GLU A 163 12.15 -9.34 6.18
CA GLU A 163 12.38 -10.54 6.99
C GLU A 163 11.10 -11.09 7.61
N ILE A 164 10.21 -10.22 8.11
CA ILE A 164 8.90 -10.64 8.63
C ILE A 164 8.05 -11.25 7.52
N ARG A 165 8.01 -10.66 6.31
CA ARG A 165 7.28 -11.21 5.17
C ARG A 165 7.88 -12.54 4.68
N ASP A 166 9.18 -12.75 4.83
CA ASP A 166 9.86 -14.01 4.49
C ASP A 166 9.47 -15.16 5.43
N ALA A 167 8.98 -14.86 6.63
CA ALA A 167 8.48 -15.88 7.56
C ALA A 167 7.07 -16.39 7.22
N PHE A 168 6.38 -15.79 6.23
CA PHE A 168 5.15 -16.38 5.69
C PHE A 168 5.51 -17.39 4.61
N VAL A 169 5.18 -18.65 4.83
CA VAL A 169 5.66 -19.79 4.04
C VAL A 169 4.52 -20.52 3.36
N ALA A 170 4.85 -21.28 2.31
CA ALA A 170 3.91 -22.25 1.76
C ALA A 170 3.62 -23.36 2.79
N GLY A 171 2.37 -23.84 2.84
CA GLY A 171 2.04 -25.07 3.53
C GLY A 171 2.80 -26.29 2.99
N GLU A 172 2.88 -27.35 3.78
CA GLU A 172 3.61 -28.56 3.41
C GLU A 172 3.10 -29.13 2.07
N GLY A 173 4.02 -29.37 1.13
CA GLY A 173 3.72 -29.87 -0.21
C GLY A 173 3.31 -28.79 -1.24
N PHE A 174 3.32 -27.50 -0.85
CA PHE A 174 2.98 -26.39 -1.73
C PHE A 174 4.16 -25.44 -1.96
N THR A 175 4.03 -24.60 -2.97
CA THR A 175 4.77 -23.34 -3.14
C THR A 175 3.79 -22.17 -3.12
N LEU A 176 4.25 -20.97 -2.78
CA LEU A 176 3.45 -19.76 -2.91
C LEU A 176 3.59 -19.19 -4.32
N MET A 177 2.47 -18.75 -4.88
CA MET A 177 2.37 -17.98 -6.11
C MET A 177 1.66 -16.66 -5.79
N SER A 178 2.32 -15.54 -6.05
CA SER A 178 1.76 -14.20 -5.92
C SER A 178 1.36 -13.69 -7.29
N CYS A 179 0.11 -13.26 -7.45
CA CYS A 179 -0.41 -12.65 -8.66
C CYS A 179 -0.85 -11.22 -8.33
N ASP A 180 -0.13 -10.20 -8.80
CA ASP A 180 -0.39 -8.79 -8.50
C ASP A 180 -0.78 -8.05 -9.79
N TYR A 181 -1.80 -7.19 -9.75
CA TYR A 181 -2.11 -6.38 -10.92
C TYR A 181 -1.00 -5.36 -11.18
N SER A 182 -0.52 -5.32 -12.42
CA SER A 182 0.43 -4.30 -12.85
C SER A 182 -0.28 -2.96 -13.06
N GLN A 183 -0.15 -2.07 -12.06
CA GLN A 183 -0.59 -0.68 -12.09
C GLN A 183 -2.11 -0.49 -12.34
N VAL A 184 -2.96 -1.33 -11.73
CA VAL A 184 -4.42 -1.33 -11.98
C VAL A 184 -5.08 0.04 -11.82
N GLU A 185 -4.70 0.82 -10.80
CA GLU A 185 -5.26 2.16 -10.57
C GLU A 185 -4.96 3.13 -11.74
N LEU A 186 -3.78 3.03 -12.34
CA LEU A 186 -3.41 3.83 -13.51
C LEU A 186 -4.12 3.37 -14.79
N ARG A 187 -4.34 2.06 -14.95
CA ARG A 187 -5.12 1.52 -16.08
C ARG A 187 -6.58 1.98 -16.01
N ILE A 188 -7.17 1.97 -14.81
CA ILE A 188 -8.52 2.52 -14.56
C ILE A 188 -8.53 4.02 -14.87
N LEU A 189 -7.52 4.78 -14.42
CA LEU A 189 -7.44 6.20 -14.74
C LEU A 189 -7.38 6.45 -16.26
N ALA A 190 -6.54 5.70 -16.99
CA ALA A 190 -6.41 5.80 -18.44
C ALA A 190 -7.71 5.42 -19.16
N HIS A 191 -8.43 4.43 -18.65
CA HIS A 191 -9.76 4.04 -19.14
C HIS A 191 -10.78 5.15 -18.93
N CYS A 192 -10.95 5.64 -17.70
CA CYS A 192 -11.95 6.65 -17.35
C CYS A 192 -11.69 8.03 -17.97
N SER A 193 -10.43 8.45 -18.02
CA SER A 193 -10.05 9.74 -18.63
C SER A 193 -9.99 9.68 -20.15
N GLY A 194 -9.77 8.50 -20.72
CA GLY A 194 -9.52 8.33 -22.14
C GLY A 194 -8.23 9.01 -22.62
N GLU A 195 -7.25 9.22 -21.73
CA GLU A 195 -5.98 9.92 -22.02
C GLU A 195 -5.08 9.09 -22.96
N PRO A 196 -4.87 9.53 -24.22
CA PRO A 196 -4.05 8.78 -25.18
C PRO A 196 -2.63 8.58 -24.70
N ALA A 197 -2.00 9.58 -24.07
CA ALA A 197 -0.62 9.46 -23.62
C ALA A 197 -0.41 8.35 -22.58
N LEU A 198 -1.40 8.11 -21.71
CA LEU A 198 -1.37 6.99 -20.76
C LEU A 198 -1.63 5.66 -21.48
N ARG A 199 -2.61 5.60 -22.38
CA ARG A 199 -2.93 4.38 -23.14
C ARG A 199 -1.76 3.91 -24.00
N ASP A 200 -1.12 4.83 -24.72
CA ASP A 200 0.06 4.57 -25.53
C ASP A 200 1.22 4.06 -24.68
N ALA A 201 1.45 4.65 -23.50
CA ALA A 201 2.48 4.18 -22.58
C ALA A 201 2.26 2.73 -22.13
N PHE A 202 1.02 2.35 -21.83
CA PHE A 202 0.68 0.96 -21.50
C PHE A 202 0.78 0.01 -22.71
N ALA A 203 0.37 0.45 -23.90
CA ALA A 203 0.47 -0.34 -25.13
C ALA A 203 1.93 -0.64 -25.52
N GLU A 204 2.84 0.31 -25.23
CA GLU A 204 4.28 0.18 -25.46
C GLU A 204 5.02 -0.56 -24.34
N GLY A 205 4.33 -0.96 -23.27
CA GLY A 205 4.95 -1.62 -22.11
C GLY A 205 5.90 -0.70 -21.32
N ARG A 206 5.75 0.63 -21.45
CA ARG A 206 6.55 1.58 -20.68
C ARG A 206 6.09 1.61 -19.23
N ASP A 207 7.03 1.68 -18.29
CA ASP A 207 6.68 2.03 -16.92
C ASP A 207 6.23 3.49 -16.88
N VAL A 208 4.92 3.70 -16.79
CA VAL A 208 4.30 5.02 -16.73
C VAL A 208 4.90 5.84 -15.59
N HIS A 209 5.15 5.24 -14.43
CA HIS A 209 5.71 5.97 -13.30
C HIS A 209 7.11 6.48 -13.59
N ALA A 210 7.97 5.63 -14.15
CA ALA A 210 9.34 6.00 -14.48
C ALA A 210 9.37 7.02 -15.62
N ALA A 211 8.54 6.84 -16.65
CA ALA A 211 8.45 7.78 -17.78
C ALA A 211 8.03 9.17 -17.30
N THR A 212 6.98 9.25 -16.48
CA THR A 212 6.55 10.54 -15.92
C THR A 212 7.58 11.12 -14.95
N ALA A 213 8.24 10.28 -14.15
CA ALA A 213 9.34 10.72 -13.29
C ALA A 213 10.46 11.38 -14.11
N SER A 214 10.90 10.72 -15.17
CA SER A 214 12.01 11.18 -16.00
C SER A 214 11.72 12.54 -16.62
N GLU A 215 10.50 12.71 -17.15
CA GLU A 215 10.04 13.97 -17.75
C GLU A 215 9.88 15.08 -16.68
N VAL A 216 9.29 14.79 -15.52
CA VAL A 216 9.01 15.78 -14.47
C VAL A 216 10.27 16.19 -13.70
N PHE A 217 11.14 15.23 -13.37
CA PHE A 217 12.39 15.49 -12.64
C PHE A 217 13.55 15.89 -13.56
N GLY A 218 13.40 15.76 -14.89
CA GLY A 218 14.47 16.02 -15.85
C GLY A 218 15.66 15.06 -15.73
N VAL A 219 15.45 13.88 -15.15
CA VAL A 219 16.48 12.85 -14.94
C VAL A 219 16.25 11.72 -15.93
N PRO A 220 17.23 11.35 -16.78
CA PRO A 220 17.10 10.21 -17.69
C PRO A 220 16.75 8.92 -16.93
N LEU A 221 15.91 8.07 -17.54
CA LEU A 221 15.47 6.80 -16.95
C LEU A 221 16.63 5.92 -16.48
N ASP A 222 17.71 5.89 -17.26
CA ASP A 222 18.88 5.03 -17.02
C ASP A 222 19.73 5.49 -15.83
N ASP A 223 19.63 6.78 -15.47
CA ASP A 223 20.40 7.40 -14.37
C ASP A 223 19.57 7.51 -13.08
N MET A 224 18.32 7.02 -13.10
CA MET A 224 17.40 7.15 -11.97
C MET A 224 17.61 6.04 -10.95
N ASP A 225 18.06 6.41 -9.75
CA ASP A 225 18.16 5.46 -8.64
C ASP A 225 16.77 4.95 -8.19
N ARG A 226 16.77 3.83 -7.45
CA ARG A 226 15.54 3.19 -6.98
C ARG A 226 14.73 4.08 -6.03
N GLU A 227 15.39 4.89 -5.22
CA GLU A 227 14.75 5.76 -4.23
C GLU A 227 14.02 6.93 -4.91
N VAL A 228 14.62 7.52 -5.94
CA VAL A 228 14.02 8.55 -6.81
C VAL A 228 12.83 7.96 -7.56
N ARG A 229 12.93 6.73 -8.08
CA ARG A 229 11.80 6.04 -8.73
C ARG A 229 10.64 5.79 -7.76
N ASP A 230 10.91 5.34 -6.55
CA ASP A 230 9.88 5.12 -5.51
C ASP A 230 9.20 6.42 -5.09
N ARG A 231 9.98 7.50 -4.94
CA ARG A 231 9.45 8.85 -4.69
C ARG A 231 8.57 9.31 -5.84
N ALA A 232 9.02 9.15 -7.08
CA ALA A 232 8.27 9.57 -8.25
C ALA A 232 6.96 8.79 -8.44
N LYS A 233 6.95 7.48 -8.13
CA LYS A 233 5.71 6.68 -8.08
C LYS A 233 4.71 7.29 -7.10
N ALA A 234 5.15 7.60 -5.88
CA ALA A 234 4.30 8.20 -4.87
C ALA A 234 3.83 9.62 -5.24
N VAL A 235 4.61 10.36 -6.03
CA VAL A 235 4.25 11.67 -6.60
C VAL A 235 3.16 11.52 -7.66
N ASN A 236 3.33 10.61 -8.63
CA ASN A 236 2.35 10.37 -9.69
C ASN A 236 0.98 10.03 -9.09
N PHE A 237 0.93 9.12 -8.12
CA PHE A 237 -0.32 8.84 -7.39
C PHE A 237 -0.85 10.07 -6.66
N GLY A 238 0.01 10.83 -6.00
CA GLY A 238 -0.39 12.09 -5.35
C GLY A 238 -1.07 13.04 -6.34
N ILE A 239 -0.47 13.30 -7.49
CA ILE A 239 -0.98 14.25 -8.49
C ILE A 239 -2.33 13.77 -9.05
N ILE A 240 -2.45 12.48 -9.38
CA ILE A 240 -3.71 11.87 -9.84
C ILE A 240 -4.82 12.05 -8.80
N TYR A 241 -4.49 11.92 -7.52
CA TYR A 241 -5.43 12.07 -6.42
C TYR A 241 -5.55 13.49 -5.87
N GLY A 242 -5.11 14.50 -6.64
CA GLY A 242 -5.29 15.91 -6.28
C GLY A 242 -4.47 16.37 -5.07
N ILE A 243 -3.25 15.85 -4.91
CA ILE A 243 -2.29 16.36 -3.93
C ILE A 243 -2.06 17.86 -4.18
N SER A 244 -1.97 18.63 -3.11
CA SER A 244 -1.62 20.05 -3.22
C SER A 244 -0.13 20.22 -3.49
N ASP A 245 0.25 21.35 -4.08
CA ASP A 245 1.64 21.81 -4.19
C ASP A 245 2.38 21.74 -2.85
N PHE A 246 1.70 22.10 -1.75
CA PHE A 246 2.23 21.98 -0.39
C PHE A 246 2.49 20.52 0.01
N GLY A 247 1.53 19.61 -0.22
CA GLY A 247 1.68 18.20 0.12
C GLY A 247 2.76 17.52 -0.70
N LEU A 248 2.85 17.86 -1.98
CA LEU A 248 3.89 17.34 -2.87
C LEU A 248 5.28 17.85 -2.48
N ALA A 249 5.42 19.15 -2.22
CA ALA A 249 6.67 19.75 -1.74
C ALA A 249 7.18 19.07 -0.47
N GLU A 250 6.28 18.77 0.47
CA GLU A 250 6.60 18.07 1.71
C GLU A 250 7.07 16.63 1.48
N GLN A 251 6.35 15.88 0.63
CA GLN A 251 6.68 14.49 0.34
C GLN A 251 8.04 14.35 -0.35
N LEU A 252 8.33 15.29 -1.25
CA LEU A 252 9.57 15.36 -2.00
C LEU A 252 10.70 16.11 -1.27
N GLY A 253 10.42 16.90 -0.23
CA GLY A 253 11.44 17.73 0.40
C GLY A 253 11.98 18.84 -0.52
N ILE A 254 11.16 19.36 -1.42
CA ILE A 254 11.52 20.41 -2.40
C ILE A 254 10.78 21.72 -2.10
N PRO A 255 11.26 22.86 -2.63
CA PRO A 255 10.51 24.12 -2.60
C PRO A 255 9.09 23.97 -3.18
N ARG A 256 8.15 24.75 -2.61
CA ARG A 256 6.74 24.74 -3.06
C ARG A 256 6.57 25.20 -4.51
N ALA A 257 7.43 26.10 -4.99
CA ALA A 257 7.39 26.57 -6.37
C ALA A 257 7.68 25.41 -7.34
N ASP A 258 8.73 24.63 -7.07
CA ASP A 258 9.13 23.48 -7.87
C ASP A 258 8.04 22.40 -7.87
N ALA A 259 7.43 22.12 -6.70
CA ALA A 259 6.31 21.19 -6.61
C ALA A 259 5.09 21.65 -7.44
N ARG A 260 4.83 22.96 -7.48
CA ARG A 260 3.76 23.52 -8.32
C ARG A 260 4.07 23.34 -9.80
N GLU A 261 5.29 23.66 -10.23
CA GLU A 261 5.74 23.47 -11.61
C GLU A 261 5.65 22.01 -12.04
N TYR A 262 5.96 21.08 -11.14
CA TYR A 262 5.79 19.64 -11.38
C TYR A 262 4.33 19.24 -11.61
N ILE A 263 3.41 19.74 -10.79
CA ILE A 263 1.97 19.48 -10.97
C ILE A 263 1.49 20.07 -12.30
N GLU A 264 1.87 21.31 -12.61
CA GLU A 264 1.47 22.00 -13.85
C GLU A 264 2.01 21.28 -15.10
N THR A 265 3.27 20.84 -15.08
CA THR A 265 3.89 20.05 -16.16
C THR A 265 3.19 18.70 -16.34
N TYR A 266 2.89 18.00 -15.24
CA TYR A 266 2.17 16.73 -15.27
C TYR A 266 0.76 16.90 -15.88
N LEU A 267 -0.01 17.89 -15.43
CA LEU A 267 -1.37 18.11 -15.95
C LEU A 267 -1.37 18.54 -17.41
N ALA A 268 -0.40 19.36 -17.82
CA ALA A 268 -0.22 19.73 -19.23
C ALA A 268 0.09 18.51 -20.13
N ARG A 269 0.75 17.49 -19.58
CA ARG A 269 1.02 16.23 -20.28
C ARG A 269 -0.22 15.33 -20.41
N TYR A 270 -1.12 15.39 -19.42
CA TYR A 270 -2.32 14.55 -19.34
C TYR A 270 -3.60 15.41 -19.27
N PRO A 271 -3.90 16.21 -20.30
CA PRO A 271 -5.01 17.16 -20.27
C PRO A 271 -6.38 16.48 -20.10
N ARG A 272 -6.55 15.23 -20.55
CA ARG A 272 -7.82 14.52 -20.34
C ARG A 272 -7.96 14.00 -18.92
N VAL A 273 -6.85 13.72 -18.23
CA VAL A 273 -6.87 13.41 -16.80
C VAL A 273 -7.34 14.62 -16.00
N GLU A 274 -6.83 15.82 -16.30
CA GLU A 274 -7.29 17.05 -15.64
C GLU A 274 -8.80 17.28 -15.86
N ALA A 275 -9.26 17.16 -17.10
CA ALA A 275 -10.68 17.31 -17.43
C ALA A 275 -11.56 16.26 -16.72
N PHE A 276 -11.09 15.02 -16.63
CA PHE A 276 -11.76 13.92 -15.93
C PHE A 276 -11.85 14.17 -14.41
N VAL A 277 -10.78 14.66 -13.79
CA VAL A 277 -10.78 15.01 -12.36
C VAL A 277 -11.80 16.12 -12.11
N ALA A 278 -11.76 17.18 -12.91
CA ALA A 278 -12.68 18.32 -12.78
C ALA A 278 -14.14 17.90 -12.95
N SER A 279 -14.45 17.06 -13.96
CA SER A 279 -15.81 16.57 -14.20
C SER A 279 -16.30 15.64 -13.09
N THR A 280 -15.44 14.76 -12.57
CA THR A 280 -15.76 13.87 -11.45
C THR A 280 -16.12 14.67 -10.20
N ILE A 281 -15.35 15.72 -9.89
CA ILE A 281 -15.62 16.61 -8.75
C ILE A 281 -16.94 17.37 -8.95
N ALA A 282 -17.17 17.91 -10.14
CA ALA A 282 -18.40 18.65 -10.45
C ALA A 282 -19.64 17.75 -10.29
N GLN A 283 -19.61 16.56 -10.87
CA GLN A 283 -20.69 15.58 -10.77
C GLN A 283 -20.91 15.15 -9.31
N ALA A 284 -19.85 14.83 -8.57
CA ALA A 284 -19.97 14.44 -7.17
C ALA A 284 -20.50 15.57 -6.26
N THR A 285 -20.25 16.83 -6.63
CA THR A 285 -20.78 18.00 -5.91
C THR A 285 -22.27 18.17 -6.16
N GLU A 286 -22.73 17.94 -7.39
CA GLU A 286 -24.14 17.98 -7.75
C GLU A 286 -24.93 16.81 -7.12
N ASP A 287 -24.40 15.60 -7.22
CA ASP A 287 -25.07 14.38 -6.75
C ASP A 287 -24.94 14.16 -5.23
N GLY A 288 -23.90 14.71 -4.61
CA GLY A 288 -23.53 14.47 -3.20
C GLY A 288 -22.82 13.13 -2.95
N TYR A 289 -22.54 12.35 -4.01
CA TYR A 289 -21.81 11.08 -3.95
C TYR A 289 -21.02 10.84 -5.23
N VAL A 290 -20.08 9.90 -5.18
CA VAL A 290 -19.37 9.38 -6.35
C VAL A 290 -19.64 7.88 -6.50
N THR A 291 -19.52 7.36 -7.73
CA THR A 291 -19.63 5.92 -8.01
C THR A 291 -18.36 5.32 -8.62
N THR A 292 -18.10 4.05 -8.33
CA THR A 292 -17.13 3.23 -9.07
C THR A 292 -17.66 2.86 -10.45
N LEU A 293 -16.80 2.27 -11.30
CA LEU A 293 -17.18 1.68 -12.59
C LEU A 293 -18.32 0.66 -12.47
N LEU A 294 -18.38 -0.07 -11.36
CA LEU A 294 -19.40 -1.08 -11.09
C LEU A 294 -20.56 -0.58 -10.20
N GLY A 295 -20.65 0.73 -10.00
CA GLY A 295 -21.81 1.38 -9.38
C GLY A 295 -21.83 1.36 -7.85
N ARG A 296 -20.73 0.97 -7.18
CA ARG A 296 -20.57 1.17 -5.74
C ARG A 296 -20.58 2.66 -5.45
N ARG A 297 -21.35 3.11 -4.46
CA ARG A 297 -21.54 4.53 -4.14
C ARG A 297 -20.85 4.90 -2.83
N ARG A 298 -20.28 6.10 -2.78
CA ARG A 298 -19.80 6.73 -1.54
C ARG A 298 -20.29 8.17 -1.47
N ALA A 299 -21.00 8.52 -0.41
CA ALA A 299 -21.37 9.90 -0.15
C ALA A 299 -20.13 10.73 0.21
N ILE A 300 -20.06 11.96 -0.31
CA ILE A 300 -18.94 12.88 -0.07
C ILE A 300 -19.47 14.22 0.49
N PRO A 301 -19.98 14.25 1.73
CA PRO A 301 -20.52 15.48 2.33
C PRO A 301 -19.48 16.62 2.41
N GLU A 302 -18.19 16.28 2.43
CA GLU A 302 -17.07 17.22 2.47
C GLU A 302 -17.08 18.24 1.33
N LEU A 303 -17.62 17.89 0.15
CA LEU A 303 -17.71 18.80 -1.01
C LEU A 303 -18.57 20.04 -0.72
N THR A 304 -19.53 19.94 0.20
CA THR A 304 -20.41 21.04 0.60
C THR A 304 -19.95 21.77 1.87
N ALA A 305 -18.80 21.38 2.41
CA ALA A 305 -18.30 21.94 3.67
C ALA A 305 -17.98 23.43 3.57
N ARG A 306 -18.12 24.16 4.68
CA ARG A 306 -17.84 25.61 4.73
C ARG A 306 -16.36 25.94 4.57
N THR A 307 -15.47 25.07 5.05
CA THR A 307 -14.02 25.32 5.01
C THR A 307 -13.41 24.81 3.70
N GLN A 308 -12.49 25.58 3.13
CA GLN A 308 -11.79 25.20 1.89
C GLN A 308 -11.00 23.89 2.08
N GLN A 309 -10.38 23.69 3.24
CA GLN A 309 -9.62 22.48 3.55
C GLN A 309 -10.48 21.22 3.50
N GLN A 310 -11.72 21.28 4.02
CA GLN A 310 -12.65 20.15 3.94
C GLN A 310 -13.15 19.92 2.51
N ARG A 311 -13.45 20.98 1.75
CA ARG A 311 -13.83 20.82 0.34
C ARG A 311 -12.73 20.15 -0.48
N GLN A 312 -11.48 20.59 -0.33
CA GLN A 312 -10.33 19.97 -0.98
C GLN A 312 -10.14 18.50 -0.55
N LEU A 313 -10.46 18.15 0.70
CA LEU A 313 -10.50 16.75 1.12
C LEU A 313 -11.58 15.99 0.34
N GLY A 314 -12.79 16.54 0.25
CA GLY A 314 -13.88 15.96 -0.54
C GLY A 314 -13.52 15.74 -2.01
N GLU A 315 -12.88 16.71 -2.65
CA GLU A 315 -12.38 16.61 -4.03
C GLU A 315 -11.44 15.41 -4.21
N ARG A 316 -10.45 15.25 -3.31
CA ARG A 316 -9.53 14.11 -3.34
C ARG A 316 -10.25 12.79 -3.08
N LEU A 317 -11.18 12.76 -2.12
CA LEU A 317 -11.95 11.56 -1.79
C LEU A 317 -12.83 11.13 -2.96
N ALA A 318 -13.43 12.06 -3.71
CA ALA A 318 -14.27 11.75 -4.86
C ALA A 318 -13.47 11.00 -5.93
N VAL A 319 -12.34 11.57 -6.38
CA VAL A 319 -11.47 10.96 -7.39
C VAL A 319 -10.88 9.64 -6.91
N ASN A 320 -10.30 9.62 -5.70
CA ASN A 320 -9.70 8.41 -5.15
C ASN A 320 -10.73 7.29 -5.01
N THR A 321 -11.96 7.57 -4.60
CA THR A 321 -13.00 6.54 -4.46
C THR A 321 -13.37 5.93 -5.80
N LEU A 322 -13.51 6.73 -6.86
CA LEU A 322 -13.80 6.21 -8.19
C LEU A 322 -12.70 5.23 -8.63
N ILE A 323 -11.44 5.63 -8.54
CA ILE A 323 -10.31 4.80 -9.00
C ILE A 323 -10.07 3.60 -8.07
N GLN A 324 -9.83 3.84 -6.78
CA GLN A 324 -9.50 2.82 -5.80
C GLN A 324 -10.67 1.85 -5.56
N GLY A 325 -11.89 2.37 -5.56
CA GLY A 325 -13.09 1.56 -5.40
C GLY A 325 -13.37 0.70 -6.63
N SER A 326 -13.08 1.20 -7.84
CA SER A 326 -13.17 0.38 -9.05
C SER A 326 -12.13 -0.75 -9.03
N ALA A 327 -10.90 -0.47 -8.60
CA ALA A 327 -9.88 -1.52 -8.42
C ALA A 327 -10.33 -2.57 -7.39
N ALA A 328 -10.97 -2.13 -6.29
CA ALA A 328 -11.53 -3.01 -5.28
C ALA A 328 -12.68 -3.88 -5.82
N ASP A 329 -13.51 -3.35 -6.70
CA ASP A 329 -14.58 -4.13 -7.34
C ASP A 329 -14.00 -5.16 -8.32
N ILE A 330 -13.00 -4.77 -9.13
CA ILE A 330 -12.34 -5.62 -10.12
C ILE A 330 -11.62 -6.80 -9.46
N ILE A 331 -10.83 -6.57 -8.40
CA ILE A 331 -10.16 -7.67 -7.69
C ILE A 331 -11.17 -8.64 -7.05
N LYS A 332 -12.33 -8.17 -6.59
CA LYS A 332 -13.39 -9.06 -6.06
C LYS A 332 -13.99 -9.96 -7.13
N ILE A 333 -14.19 -9.44 -8.34
CA ILE A 333 -14.64 -10.26 -9.48
C ILE A 333 -13.57 -11.31 -9.82
N ALA A 334 -12.31 -10.88 -9.90
CA ALA A 334 -11.19 -11.78 -10.13
C ALA A 334 -11.10 -12.89 -9.06
N MET A 335 -11.31 -12.54 -7.79
CA MET A 335 -11.33 -13.53 -6.70
C MET A 335 -12.40 -14.60 -6.91
N ILE A 336 -13.63 -14.20 -7.28
CA ILE A 336 -14.74 -15.12 -7.51
C ILE A 336 -14.43 -16.05 -8.69
N SER A 337 -13.97 -15.48 -9.81
CA SER A 337 -13.62 -16.22 -11.02
C SER A 337 -12.44 -17.17 -10.79
N ALA A 338 -11.36 -16.70 -10.17
CA ALA A 338 -10.17 -17.48 -9.88
C ALA A 338 -10.46 -18.61 -8.88
N TYR A 339 -11.27 -18.34 -7.84
CA TYR A 339 -11.68 -19.36 -6.88
C TYR A 339 -12.44 -20.51 -7.54
N ALA A 340 -13.42 -20.19 -8.40
CA ALA A 340 -14.17 -21.20 -9.13
C ALA A 340 -13.27 -21.99 -10.10
N ALA A 341 -12.44 -21.31 -10.88
CA ALA A 341 -11.59 -21.95 -11.87
C ALA A 341 -10.48 -22.82 -11.24
N ILE A 342 -9.90 -22.39 -10.11
CA ILE A 342 -8.97 -23.22 -9.33
C ILE A 342 -9.69 -24.49 -8.84
N ALA A 343 -10.89 -24.37 -8.29
CA ALA A 343 -11.64 -25.52 -7.79
C ALA A 343 -12.00 -26.52 -8.92
N GLU A 344 -12.43 -26.02 -10.08
CA GLU A 344 -12.76 -26.83 -11.26
C GLU A 344 -11.54 -27.54 -11.87
N SER A 345 -10.35 -26.95 -11.75
CA SER A 345 -9.11 -27.52 -12.27
C SER A 345 -8.70 -28.84 -11.59
N GLY A 346 -9.17 -29.08 -10.36
CA GLY A 346 -8.79 -30.27 -9.58
C GLY A 346 -7.30 -30.37 -9.23
N THR A 347 -6.53 -29.28 -9.40
CA THR A 347 -5.07 -29.25 -9.19
C THR A 347 -4.66 -29.30 -7.71
N GLY A 348 -5.59 -29.02 -6.79
CA GLY A 348 -5.32 -28.92 -5.35
C GLY A 348 -4.74 -27.57 -4.91
N ALA A 349 -4.53 -26.63 -5.85
CA ALA A 349 -4.17 -25.25 -5.53
C ALA A 349 -5.29 -24.52 -4.77
N ARG A 350 -4.93 -23.48 -4.01
CA ARG A 350 -5.85 -22.80 -3.08
C ARG A 350 -5.49 -21.33 -2.95
N MET A 351 -6.47 -20.45 -3.08
CA MET A 351 -6.30 -19.03 -2.75
C MET A 351 -6.26 -18.88 -1.22
N VAL A 352 -5.22 -18.22 -0.69
CA VAL A 352 -4.99 -18.14 0.76
C VAL A 352 -5.03 -16.71 1.29
N LEU A 353 -4.69 -15.71 0.49
CA LEU A 353 -4.70 -14.32 0.94
C LEU A 353 -5.00 -13.34 -0.20
N GLN A 354 -5.67 -12.24 0.13
CA GLN A 354 -5.85 -11.09 -0.75
C GLN A 354 -5.26 -9.85 -0.08
N ILE A 355 -4.41 -9.14 -0.82
CA ILE A 355 -3.67 -7.98 -0.32
C ILE A 355 -3.77 -6.87 -1.35
N HIS A 356 -4.75 -5.98 -1.17
CA HIS A 356 -5.01 -4.86 -2.08
C HIS A 356 -5.34 -5.30 -3.52
N ASP A 357 -4.37 -5.38 -4.40
CA ASP A 357 -4.45 -5.81 -5.79
C ASP A 357 -3.73 -7.16 -6.05
N GLU A 358 -3.18 -7.77 -5.00
CA GLU A 358 -2.46 -9.03 -5.01
C GLU A 358 -3.35 -10.20 -4.52
N LEU A 359 -3.30 -11.33 -5.23
CA LEU A 359 -3.80 -12.64 -4.79
C LEU A 359 -2.63 -13.57 -4.49
N LEU A 360 -2.64 -14.17 -3.31
CA LEU A 360 -1.67 -15.19 -2.90
C LEU A 360 -2.32 -16.57 -2.96
N VAL A 361 -1.67 -17.49 -3.66
CA VAL A 361 -2.15 -18.85 -3.93
C VAL A 361 -1.10 -19.86 -3.48
N GLU A 362 -1.51 -20.87 -2.71
CA GLU A 362 -0.71 -22.08 -2.50
C GLU A 362 -0.96 -23.04 -3.66
N CYS A 363 0.10 -23.48 -4.33
CA CYS A 363 0.02 -24.37 -5.48
C CYS A 363 0.99 -25.56 -5.33
N PRO A 364 0.58 -26.81 -5.65
CA PRO A 364 1.54 -27.90 -5.71
C PRO A 364 2.64 -27.59 -6.76
N PRO A 365 3.92 -27.86 -6.46
CA PRO A 365 5.03 -27.44 -7.31
C PRO A 365 4.97 -27.95 -8.76
N ASP A 366 4.33 -29.10 -8.99
CA ASP A 366 4.19 -29.76 -10.29
C ASP A 366 3.11 -29.16 -11.20
N VAL A 367 2.20 -28.32 -10.65
CA VAL A 367 1.07 -27.74 -11.38
C VAL A 367 1.04 -26.21 -11.37
N VAL A 368 2.18 -25.58 -11.04
CA VAL A 368 2.31 -24.10 -10.98
C VAL A 368 1.95 -23.44 -12.30
N ASP A 369 2.45 -23.91 -13.44
CA ASP A 369 2.20 -23.25 -14.74
C ASP A 369 0.73 -23.31 -15.18
N PRO A 370 0.03 -24.46 -15.09
CA PRO A 370 -1.42 -24.50 -15.32
C PRO A 370 -2.21 -23.58 -14.39
N VAL A 371 -1.89 -23.57 -13.09
CA VAL A 371 -2.59 -22.72 -12.12
C VAL A 371 -2.29 -21.24 -12.36
N ARG A 372 -1.07 -20.90 -12.76
CA ARG A 372 -0.71 -19.54 -13.19
C ARG A 372 -1.63 -19.07 -14.31
N ALA A 373 -1.78 -19.85 -15.38
CA ALA A 373 -2.63 -19.47 -16.50
C ALA A 373 -4.08 -19.21 -16.05
N ILE A 374 -4.65 -20.12 -15.25
CA ILE A 374 -6.00 -20.00 -14.71
C ILE A 374 -6.20 -18.70 -13.90
N VAL A 375 -5.26 -18.39 -13.00
CA VAL A 375 -5.38 -17.22 -12.12
C VAL A 375 -5.15 -15.93 -12.91
N VAL A 376 -4.17 -15.92 -13.83
CA VAL A 376 -3.90 -14.77 -14.69
C VAL A 376 -5.13 -14.46 -15.56
N ASP A 377 -5.68 -15.46 -16.25
CA ASP A 377 -6.87 -15.28 -17.10
C ASP A 377 -8.05 -14.74 -16.29
N ALA A 378 -8.32 -15.33 -15.11
CA ALA A 378 -9.40 -14.88 -14.22
C ALA A 378 -9.22 -13.43 -13.73
N MET A 379 -7.98 -12.97 -13.55
CA MET A 379 -7.68 -11.59 -13.17
C MET A 379 -7.74 -10.64 -14.38
N THR A 380 -7.15 -11.00 -15.52
CA THR A 380 -7.16 -10.12 -16.70
C THR A 380 -8.56 -9.96 -17.29
N ASP A 381 -9.41 -10.98 -17.18
CA ASP A 381 -10.78 -10.98 -17.73
C ASP A 381 -11.81 -10.42 -16.75
N ALA A 382 -11.39 -10.02 -15.54
CA ALA A 382 -12.31 -9.55 -14.49
C ALA A 382 -13.09 -8.29 -14.91
N TYR A 383 -12.53 -7.45 -15.78
CA TYR A 383 -13.21 -6.29 -16.34
C TYR A 383 -12.53 -5.82 -17.63
N ASP A 384 -13.34 -5.47 -18.64
CA ASP A 384 -12.85 -4.94 -19.91
C ASP A 384 -12.38 -3.48 -19.75
N LEU A 385 -11.06 -3.29 -19.70
CA LEU A 385 -10.40 -1.98 -19.61
C LEU A 385 -9.62 -1.67 -20.89
N ASP A 386 -9.45 -0.38 -21.14
CA ASP A 386 -8.59 0.15 -22.20
C ASP A 386 -7.67 1.21 -21.57
N PRO A 387 -6.42 0.85 -21.24
CA PRO A 387 -5.69 -0.37 -21.63
C PRO A 387 -6.10 -1.62 -20.80
N PRO A 388 -5.87 -2.84 -21.33
CA PRO A 388 -6.30 -4.09 -20.69
C PRO A 388 -5.61 -4.31 -19.35
N LEU A 389 -6.23 -5.09 -18.46
CA LEU A 389 -5.60 -5.52 -17.22
C LEU A 389 -4.36 -6.38 -17.50
N ALA A 390 -3.37 -6.31 -16.63
CA ALA A 390 -2.15 -7.12 -16.70
C ALA A 390 -1.75 -7.56 -15.30
N VAL A 391 -1.14 -8.75 -15.19
CA VAL A 391 -0.78 -9.38 -13.92
C VAL A 391 0.69 -9.77 -13.93
N GLU A 392 1.40 -9.40 -12.88
CA GLU A 392 2.76 -9.86 -12.60
C GLU A 392 2.69 -11.07 -11.66
N VAL A 393 3.42 -12.14 -12.00
CA VAL A 393 3.39 -13.39 -11.23
C VAL A 393 4.78 -13.76 -10.75
N GLY A 394 4.91 -13.96 -9.44
CA GLY A 394 6.10 -14.53 -8.82
C GLY A 394 5.78 -15.84 -8.10
N VAL A 395 6.79 -16.70 -7.94
CA VAL A 395 6.66 -18.02 -7.31
C VAL A 395 7.84 -18.25 -6.39
N GLY A 396 7.57 -18.70 -5.16
CA GLY A 396 8.62 -18.98 -4.20
C GLY A 396 8.13 -19.72 -2.95
N PRO A 397 9.06 -20.20 -2.12
CA PRO A 397 8.73 -20.94 -0.90
C PRO A 397 8.20 -20.05 0.22
N THR A 398 8.45 -18.74 0.12
CA THR A 398 8.03 -17.72 1.08
C THR A 398 7.29 -16.60 0.35
N TRP A 399 6.47 -15.85 1.07
CA TRP A 399 5.72 -14.76 0.48
C TRP A 399 6.65 -13.65 -0.04
N LEU A 400 7.79 -13.41 0.62
CA LEU A 400 8.80 -12.48 0.12
C LEU A 400 9.39 -12.96 -1.22
N LYS A 401 9.72 -14.25 -1.34
CA LYS A 401 10.34 -14.83 -2.55
C LYS A 401 9.35 -15.06 -3.69
N ALA A 402 8.06 -15.17 -3.37
CA ALA A 402 7.00 -15.26 -4.35
C ALA A 402 6.61 -13.89 -4.94
N LYS A 403 7.14 -12.78 -4.41
CA LYS A 403 6.86 -11.45 -4.95
C LYS A 403 7.56 -11.29 -6.32
N ALA A 404 6.78 -10.88 -7.33
CA ALA A 404 7.24 -10.65 -8.70
C ALA A 404 8.25 -9.50 -8.81
#